data_AF-A0A6J7QRM4-F1
#
_entry.id   AF-A0A6J7QRM4-F1
#
_cell.length_a   1.000
_cell.length_b   1.000
_cell.length_c   1.000
_cell.angle_alpha   90.00
_cell.angle_beta   90.00
_cell.angle_gamma   90.00
#
_symmetry.space_group_name_H-M   'P 1'
#
loop_
_entity.id
_entity.type
_entity.pdbx_description
1 polymer ?
#
loop_
_entity_poly.entity_id
_entity_poly.type
_entity_poly.pdbx_seq_one_letter_code
_entity_poly.pdbx_strand_id
1 'polypeptide(L)' 'MFGAHDPKAGAVGSLWDVVRDRRLNHRPEVVGGVLEDECGDLRRQFFAGHRTE' A
#
# COMPACT_ATOMS: atom_id res chain seq x y z
N MET A 1 9.40 -4.19 -0.24
CA MET A 1 8.30 -5.02 -0.76
C MET A 1 7.04 -4.66 0.00
N PHE A 2 5.87 -4.63 -0.64
CA PHE A 2 4.57 -4.47 0.02
C PHE A 2 3.49 -5.32 -0.68
N GLY A 3 2.37 -5.57 0.01
CA GLY A 3 1.23 -6.32 -0.51
C GLY A 3 0.23 -5.45 -1.26
N ALA A 4 -0.96 -5.24 -0.69
CA ALA A 4 -2.01 -4.46 -1.33
C ALA A 4 -1.71 -2.97 -1.40
N HIS A 5 -2.08 -2.34 -2.51
CA HIS A 5 -2.04 -0.89 -2.63
C HIS A 5 -3.05 -0.20 -1.70
N ASP A 6 -2.66 0.94 -1.12
CA ASP A 6 -3.59 1.81 -0.39
C ASP A 6 -4.00 3.01 -1.25
N PRO A 7 -5.21 3.03 -1.84
CA PRO A 7 -5.67 4.15 -2.64
C PRO A 7 -5.96 5.41 -1.80
N LYS A 8 -6.09 5.29 -0.46
CA LYS A 8 -6.43 6.43 0.42
C LYS A 8 -5.22 7.14 1.02
N ALA A 9 -4.09 6.46 1.14
CA ALA A 9 -2.92 6.99 1.85
C ALA A 9 -1.56 6.51 1.32
N GLY A 10 -1.52 5.65 0.30
CA GLY A 10 -0.26 5.06 -0.17
C GLY A 10 0.70 6.09 -0.77
N ALA A 11 1.98 6.00 -0.38
CA ALA A 11 3.04 6.92 -0.81
C ALA A 11 4.14 6.25 -1.68
N VAL A 12 3.84 5.04 -2.18
CA VAL A 12 4.71 4.26 -3.05
C VAL A 12 3.89 3.86 -4.29
N GLY A 13 3.50 4.86 -5.09
CA GLY A 13 2.79 4.70 -6.35
C GLY A 13 1.26 4.77 -6.29
N SER A 14 0.67 5.09 -5.14
CA SER A 14 -0.79 5.32 -5.01
C SER A 14 -1.11 6.82 -5.09
N LEU A 15 -1.28 7.51 -3.94
CA LEU A 15 -1.50 8.95 -3.91
C LEU A 15 -0.22 9.74 -4.15
N TRP A 16 0.89 9.21 -3.63
CA TRP A 16 2.22 9.77 -3.81
C TRP A 16 3.18 8.68 -4.23
N ASP A 17 4.31 9.10 -4.79
CA ASP A 17 5.44 8.21 -5.06
C ASP A 17 6.74 8.83 -4.52
N VAL A 18 6.87 8.80 -3.19
CA VAL A 18 7.98 9.43 -2.46
C VAL A 18 9.31 8.78 -2.84
N VAL A 19 9.31 7.47 -3.05
CA VAL A 19 10.54 6.72 -3.38
C VAL A 19 11.05 7.00 -4.80
N ARG A 20 10.27 7.69 -5.64
CA ARG A 20 10.69 8.19 -6.95
C ARG A 20 10.99 9.68 -6.96
N ASP A 21 10.87 10.38 -5.83
CA ASP A 21 11.23 11.79 -5.73
C ASP A 21 12.73 11.99 -5.97
N ARG A 22 13.05 12.75 -7.02
CA ARG A 22 14.44 13.00 -7.46
C ARG A 22 15.25 13.84 -6.47
N ARG A 23 14.59 14.53 -5.54
CA ARG A 23 15.23 15.34 -4.50
C ARG A 23 15.81 14.48 -3.38
N LEU A 24 15.42 13.20 -3.31
CA LEU A 24 15.90 12.27 -2.29
C LEU A 24 17.18 11.56 -2.74
N ASN A 25 18.08 11.36 -1.79
CA ASN A 25 19.39 10.73 -2.02
C ASN A 25 19.28 9.24 -2.36
N HIS A 26 18.20 8.56 -1.93
CA HIS A 26 18.04 7.11 -2.06
C HIS A 26 16.92 6.75 -3.03
N ARG A 27 17.15 5.70 -3.82
CA ARG A 27 16.20 5.17 -4.79
C ARG A 27 16.03 3.67 -4.57
N PRO A 28 15.23 3.27 -3.57
CA PRO A 28 15.03 1.86 -3.30
C PRO A 28 14.32 1.18 -4.48
N GLU A 29 14.70 -0.07 -4.73
CA GLU A 29 13.90 -0.97 -5.55
C GLU A 29 12.64 -1.35 -4.79
N VAL A 30 11.52 -1.38 -5.52
CA VAL A 30 10.21 -1.63 -4.93
C VAL A 30 9.55 -2.76 -5.70
N VAL A 31 9.21 -3.81 -4.97
CA VAL A 31 8.30 -4.86 -5.41
C VAL A 31 6.97 -4.62 -4.69
N GLY A 32 5.95 -4.21 -5.44
CA GLY A 32 4.59 -4.05 -4.97
C GLY A 32 3.70 -5.22 -5.37
N GLY A 33 2.52 -5.32 -4.77
CA GLY A 33 1.50 -6.29 -5.16
C GLY A 33 1.77 -7.72 -4.70
N VAL A 34 2.65 -7.93 -3.72
CA VAL A 34 2.98 -9.28 -3.25
C VAL A 34 1.86 -9.82 -2.38
N LEU A 35 1.16 -10.86 -2.85
CA LEU A 35 -0.07 -11.36 -2.22
C LEU A 35 -1.10 -10.22 -2.05
N GLU A 36 -1.27 -9.43 -3.11
CA GLU A 36 -2.13 -8.24 -3.10
C GLU A 36 -3.56 -8.57 -2.69
N ASP A 37 -4.13 -9.63 -3.25
CA ASP A 37 -5.52 -10.01 -2.98
C ASP A 37 -5.70 -10.43 -1.52
N GLU A 38 -4.83 -11.29 -1.01
CA GLU A 38 -4.87 -11.78 0.37
C GLU A 38 -4.66 -10.64 1.38
N CYS A 39 -3.67 -9.77 1.14
CA CYS A 39 -3.42 -8.61 1.98
C CYS A 39 -4.60 -7.63 1.94
N GLY A 40 -5.23 -7.46 0.77
CA GLY A 40 -6.41 -6.64 0.59
C GLY A 40 -7.62 -7.19 1.34
N ASP A 41 -7.82 -8.51 1.29
CA ASP A 41 -8.90 -9.22 1.97
C ASP A 41 -8.80 -9.12 3.48
N LEU A 42 -7.61 -9.32 4.05
CA LEU A 42 -7.38 -9.15 5.48
C LEU A 42 -7.80 -7.75 5.95
N ARG A 43 -7.40 -6.70 5.21
CA ARG A 43 -7.79 -5.32 5.54
C ARG A 43 -9.30 -5.10 5.41
N ARG A 44 -9.93 -5.63 4.35
CA ARG A 44 -11.38 -5.51 4.13
C ARG A 44 -12.17 -6.18 5.25
N GLN A 45 -11.79 -7.39 5.64
CA GLN A 45 -12.43 -8.17 6.70
C GLN A 45 -12.32 -7.47 8.05
N PHE A 46 -11.14 -6.94 8.40
CA PHE A 46 -10.95 -6.17 9.62
C PHE A 46 -11.97 -5.04 9.74
N PHE A 47 -12.03 -4.14 8.75
CA PHE A 47 -12.96 -3.01 8.79
C PHE A 47 -14.42 -3.42 8.60
N ALA A 48 -14.70 -4.57 7.99
CA ALA A 48 -16.06 -5.09 7.92
C ALA A 48 -16.60 -5.43 9.32
N GLY A 49 -15.80 -6.11 10.14
CA GLY A 49 -16.17 -6.43 11.53
C GLY A 49 -16.47 -5.20 12.37
N HIS A 50 -15.70 -4.12 12.20
CA HIS A 50 -15.85 -2.86 12.95
C HIS A 50 -17.00 -1.95 12.44
N ARG A 51 -17.67 -2.29 11.34
CA ARG A 51 -18.82 -1.53 10.81
C ARG A 51 -20.17 -2.08 11.30
N THR A 52 -20.16 -3.28 11.87
CA THR A 52 -21.35 -4.00 12.35
C THR A 52 -21.54 -3.90 13.86
N GLU A 53 -20.61 -3.26 14.57
CA GLU A 53 -20.74 -2.82 15.97
C GLU A 53 -21.28 -1.38 16.03
#